data_AF-A0A4U9VUP4-F1
#
_entry.id   AF-A0A4U9VUP4-F1
#
_cell.length_a   1.000
_cell.length_b   1.000
_cell.length_c   1.000
_cell.angle_alpha   90.00
_cell.angle_beta   90.00
_cell.angle_gamma   90.00
#
_symmetry.space_group_name_H-M   'P 1'
#
loop_
_entity.id
_entity.type
_entity.pdbx_description
1 polymer ?
#
loop_
_entity_poly.entity_id
_entity_poly.type
_entity_poly.pdbx_seq_one_letter_code
_entity_poly.pdbx_strand_id
1 'polypeptide(L)'
;MHAACLRYACREPLPRVCNPVMPMTRCCARYSPPAQEFIDAPGFTTDPLDEQRSVVPGLLHKYRNRALLLVKGGCAVNCRYCFRRHFPYQENQGNKAKLASSVGVYPSTPGTG
;
A
#
# COMPACT_ATOMS: atom_id res chain seq x y z
N MET A 1 -0.58 13.11 -19.16
CA MET A 1 -1.72 12.22 -18.81
C MET A 1 -1.36 10.72 -18.80
N HIS A 2 -0.53 10.20 -19.72
CA HIS A 2 -0.19 8.76 -19.74
C HIS A 2 0.61 8.23 -18.53
N ALA A 3 1.53 9.00 -17.96
CA ALA A 3 2.43 8.51 -16.89
C ALA A 3 1.74 8.29 -15.51
N ALA A 4 0.73 9.10 -15.19
CA ALA A 4 -0.02 8.97 -13.92
C ALA A 4 -0.93 7.73 -13.91
N CYS A 5 -1.53 7.42 -15.06
CA CYS A 5 -2.37 6.24 -15.24
C CYS A 5 -1.57 4.94 -14.98
N LEU A 6 -0.33 4.85 -15.46
CA LEU A 6 0.51 3.66 -15.28
C LEU A 6 0.94 3.41 -13.83
N ARG A 7 1.00 4.45 -12.99
CA ARG A 7 1.47 4.35 -11.60
C ARG A 7 0.35 4.07 -10.59
N TYR A 8 -0.88 4.52 -10.88
CA TYR A 8 -2.00 4.47 -9.93
C TYR A 8 -3.27 3.78 -10.44
N ALA A 9 -3.30 3.26 -11.68
CA ALA A 9 -4.45 2.50 -12.18
C ALA A 9 -4.65 1.16 -11.45
N CYS A 10 -5.87 0.61 -11.55
CA CYS A 10 -6.20 -0.76 -11.16
C CYS A 10 -5.13 -1.73 -11.68
N ARG A 11 -4.40 -2.38 -10.76
CA ARG A 11 -3.39 -3.39 -11.12
C ARG A 11 -3.99 -4.72 -11.54
N GLU A 12 -5.25 -4.98 -11.18
CA GLU A 12 -5.96 -6.19 -11.57
C GLU A 12 -7.26 -5.85 -12.30
N PRO A 13 -7.64 -6.63 -13.33
CA PRO A 13 -8.96 -6.55 -13.93
C PRO A 13 -9.98 -7.06 -12.91
N LEU A 14 -10.48 -6.16 -12.07
CA LEU A 14 -11.58 -6.47 -11.18
C LEU A 14 -12.88 -6.40 -11.99
N PRO A 15 -13.55 -7.53 -12.26
CA PRO A 15 -14.74 -7.57 -13.11
C PRO A 15 -15.92 -6.74 -12.54
N ARG A 16 -15.87 -6.40 -11.24
CA ARG A 16 -16.85 -5.54 -10.56
C ARG A 16 -16.57 -4.04 -10.69
N VAL A 17 -15.37 -3.65 -11.13
CA VAL A 17 -14.95 -2.23 -11.25
C VAL A 17 -14.78 -1.84 -12.71
N CYS A 18 -14.16 -2.70 -13.51
CA CYS A 18 -14.09 -2.58 -14.96
C CYS A 18 -14.72 -3.83 -15.56
N ASN A 19 -15.92 -3.70 -16.13
CA ASN A 19 -16.60 -4.80 -16.82
C ASN A 19 -16.18 -4.83 -18.30
N PRO A 20 -16.40 -5.95 -19.03
CA PRO A 20 -16.02 -6.08 -20.44
C PRO A 20 -16.76 -5.14 -21.41
N VAL A 21 -17.86 -4.51 -21.00
CA VAL A 21 -18.64 -3.51 -21.75
C VAL A 21 -18.02 -2.10 -21.64
N MET A 22 -17.18 -1.83 -20.64
CA MET A 22 -16.38 -0.61 -20.57
C MET A 22 -14.93 -0.89 -21.00
N PRO A 23 -14.44 -0.31 -22.11
CA PRO A 23 -13.05 -0.47 -22.51
C PRO A 23 -12.11 0.07 -21.40
N MET A 24 -10.98 -0.61 -21.21
CA MET A 24 -10.02 -0.34 -20.13
C MET A 24 -9.55 1.12 -20.09
N THR A 25 -9.51 1.79 -21.26
CA THR A 25 -9.24 3.23 -21.42
C THR A 25 -10.26 4.13 -20.71
N ARG A 26 -11.56 3.80 -20.75
CA ARG A 26 -12.62 4.55 -20.04
C ARG A 26 -12.60 4.30 -18.54
N CYS A 27 -12.30 3.07 -18.12
CA CYS A 27 -12.26 2.73 -16.71
C CYS A 27 -11.10 3.43 -15.99
N CYS A 28 -9.91 3.43 -16.61
CA CYS A 28 -8.75 4.16 -16.11
C CYS A 28 -8.99 5.67 -16.05
N ALA A 29 -9.70 6.27 -17.02
CA ALA A 29 -10.03 7.69 -16.96
C ALA A 29 -10.97 8.05 -15.78
N ARG A 30 -11.88 7.14 -15.40
CA ARG A 30 -12.81 7.34 -14.27
C ARG A 30 -12.14 7.19 -12.91
N TYR A 31 -11.16 6.28 -12.81
CA TYR A 31 -10.42 6.01 -11.57
C TYR A 31 -9.05 6.73 -11.49
N SER A 32 -8.67 7.49 -12.52
CA SER A 32 -7.44 8.27 -12.52
C SER A 32 -7.53 9.39 -11.48
N PRO A 33 -6.48 9.61 -10.68
CA PRO A 33 -6.42 10.78 -9.80
C PRO A 33 -6.54 12.08 -10.63
N PRO A 34 -7.34 13.07 -10.21
CA PRO A 34 -7.38 14.40 -10.81
C PRO A 34 -6.03 15.12 -10.66
N ALA A 35 -5.79 16.11 -11.54
CA ALA A 35 -4.58 16.91 -11.54
C ALA A 35 -4.28 17.58 -10.18
N GLN A 36 -5.33 17.91 -9.42
CA GLN A 36 -5.22 18.54 -8.09
C GLN A 36 -4.47 17.69 -7.06
N GLU A 37 -4.47 16.35 -7.20
CA GLU A 37 -3.74 15.45 -6.28
C GLU A 37 -2.23 15.48 -6.48
N PHE A 38 -1.76 16.09 -7.56
CA PHE A 38 -0.34 16.25 -7.86
C PHE A 38 0.19 17.62 -7.41
N ILE A 39 -0.65 18.43 -6.75
CA ILE A 39 -0.23 19.71 -6.18
C ILE A 39 0.37 19.44 -4.82
N ASP A 40 1.66 19.69 -4.68
CA ASP A 40 2.36 19.59 -3.41
C ASP A 40 1.81 20.63 -2.42
N ALA A 41 1.35 20.15 -1.28
CA ALA A 41 0.89 21.00 -0.18
C ALA A 41 1.99 21.13 0.88
N PRO A 42 2.16 22.31 1.49
CA PRO A 42 3.12 22.48 2.59
C PRO A 42 2.75 21.55 3.76
N GLY A 43 3.73 20.78 4.25
CA GLY A 43 3.53 19.77 5.30
C GLY A 43 3.09 18.39 4.80
N PHE A 44 2.93 18.18 3.49
CA PHE A 44 2.69 16.85 2.93
C PHE A 44 3.93 15.96 3.10
N THR A 45 3.74 14.75 3.61
CA THR A 45 4.77 13.70 3.71
C THR A 45 4.30 12.45 2.98
N THR A 46 5.23 11.74 2.35
CA THR A 46 4.97 10.50 1.62
C THR A 46 4.78 9.29 2.53
N ASP A 47 5.26 9.36 3.78
CA ASP A 47 5.04 8.36 4.82
C ASP A 47 4.51 9.03 6.10
N PRO A 48 3.19 9.30 6.17
CA PRO A 48 2.59 9.90 7.36
C PRO A 48 2.53 8.95 8.56
N LEU A 49 2.75 7.64 8.35
CA LEU A 49 2.61 6.63 9.39
C LEU A 49 3.95 6.20 10.01
N ASP A 50 5.08 6.57 9.40
CA ASP A 50 6.43 6.13 9.77
C ASP A 50 6.52 4.60 9.87
N GLU A 51 5.98 3.94 8.86
CA GLU A 51 5.83 2.48 8.80
C GLU A 51 6.98 1.81 8.04
N GLN A 52 7.87 2.57 7.42
CA GLN A 52 9.00 1.99 6.67
C GLN A 52 10.13 1.46 7.57
N ARG A 53 10.13 1.83 8.85
CA ARG A 53 11.12 1.40 9.84
C ARG A 53 10.60 0.18 10.62
N SER A 54 10.77 -1.01 10.06
CA SER A 54 10.41 -2.27 10.72
C SER A 54 11.63 -3.16 10.93
N VAL A 55 11.75 -3.75 12.13
CA VAL A 55 12.82 -4.70 12.48
C VAL A 55 12.76 -5.97 11.62
N VAL A 56 11.55 -6.41 11.28
CA VAL A 56 11.32 -7.59 10.45
C VAL A 56 10.50 -7.18 9.22
N PRO A 57 10.95 -7.50 8.00
CA PRO A 57 10.21 -7.18 6.77
C PRO A 57 8.80 -7.76 6.81
N GLY A 58 7.80 -6.88 6.64
CA GLY A 58 6.38 -7.23 6.71
C GLY A 58 5.75 -7.16 8.11
N LEU A 59 6.52 -7.02 9.19
CA LEU A 59 6.01 -6.82 10.55
C LEU A 59 6.14 -5.36 10.98
N LEU A 60 5.02 -4.66 11.04
CA LEU A 60 4.92 -3.27 11.46
C LEU A 60 4.57 -3.21 12.96
N HIS A 61 5.49 -2.70 13.78
CA HIS A 61 5.32 -2.63 15.24
C HIS A 61 5.50 -1.20 15.76
N LYS A 62 4.49 -0.36 15.54
CA LYS A 62 4.48 1.03 16.01
C LYS A 62 4.09 1.18 17.48
N TYR A 63 3.30 0.26 18.03
CA TYR A 63 2.73 0.36 19.37
C TYR A 63 3.04 -0.88 20.19
N ARG A 64 3.46 -0.72 21.45
CA ARG A 64 3.91 -1.84 22.32
C ARG A 64 2.97 -3.04 22.45
N ASN A 65 1.66 -2.81 22.35
CA ASN A 65 0.65 -3.85 22.59
C ASN A 65 0.08 -4.48 21.32
N ARG A 66 0.52 -4.03 20.13
CA ARG A 66 -0.01 -4.54 18.86
C ARG A 66 1.00 -4.39 17.73
N ALA A 67 1.14 -5.45 16.95
CA ALA A 67 1.82 -5.41 15.66
C ALA A 67 0.84 -5.72 14.53
N LEU A 68 1.14 -5.17 13.36
CA LEU A 68 0.44 -5.45 12.12
C LEU A 68 1.37 -6.25 11.21
N LEU A 69 0.85 -7.34 10.65
CA LEU A 69 1.59 -8.17 9.72
C LEU A 69 1.02 -8.05 8.30
N LEU A 70 1.89 -7.71 7.35
CA LEU A 70 1.55 -7.58 5.93
C LEU A 70 1.66 -8.94 5.23
N VAL A 71 0.52 -9.59 5.03
CA VAL A 71 0.46 -10.91 4.37
C VAL A 71 0.44 -10.81 2.84
N LYS A 72 -0.12 -9.73 2.29
CA LYS A 72 -0.23 -9.51 0.83
C LYS A 72 0.53 -8.26 0.42
N GLY A 73 1.32 -8.39 -0.65
CA GLY A 73 2.14 -7.31 -1.24
C GLY A 73 1.39 -6.34 -2.16
N GLY A 74 0.09 -6.09 -1.95
CA GLY A 74 -0.64 -5.12 -2.78
C GLY A 74 -2.16 -5.21 -2.67
N CYS A 75 -2.82 -4.11 -3.05
CA CYS A 75 -4.26 -3.96 -3.11
C CYS A 75 -4.76 -4.12 -4.55
N ALA A 76 -5.95 -4.69 -4.73
CA ALA A 76 -6.55 -4.88 -6.05
C ALA A 76 -7.04 -3.55 -6.66
N VAL A 77 -7.43 -2.60 -5.80
CA VAL A 77 -7.79 -1.21 -6.14
C VAL A 77 -6.86 -0.26 -5.39
N ASN A 78 -6.44 0.82 -6.04
CA ASN A 78 -5.76 1.93 -5.37
C ASN A 78 -6.80 2.92 -4.83
N CYS A 79 -6.94 2.97 -3.51
CA CYS A 79 -7.80 3.96 -2.87
C CYS A 79 -7.21 5.37 -3.04
N ARG A 80 -8.05 6.35 -3.37
CA ARG A 80 -7.67 7.77 -3.55
C ARG A 80 -6.89 8.34 -2.36
N TYR A 81 -7.29 7.96 -1.15
CA TYR A 81 -6.68 8.41 0.11
C TYR A 81 -5.87 7.28 0.80
N CYS A 82 -5.20 6.43 0.04
CA CYS A 82 -4.36 5.37 0.59
C CYS A 82 -3.06 5.94 1.18
N PHE A 83 -2.90 5.87 2.51
CA PHE A 83 -1.67 6.29 3.20
C PHE A 83 -0.43 5.47 2.80
N ARG A 84 -0.64 4.24 2.33
CA ARG A 84 0.43 3.32 1.91
C ARG A 84 0.68 3.32 0.40
N ARG A 85 0.25 4.37 -0.32
CA ARG A 85 0.46 4.49 -1.77
C ARG A 85 1.95 4.46 -2.18
N HIS A 86 2.83 4.92 -1.29
CA HIS A 86 4.28 4.95 -1.47
C HIS A 86 5.01 3.87 -0.66
N PHE A 87 4.28 2.92 -0.08
CA PHE A 87 4.87 1.87 0.74
C PHE A 87 5.55 0.79 -0.15
N PRO A 88 6.80 0.38 0.14
CA PRO A 88 7.52 -0.61 -0.66
C PRO A 88 7.00 -2.03 -0.38
N TYR A 89 5.88 -2.39 -1.00
CA TYR A 89 5.25 -3.70 -0.81
C TYR A 89 6.11 -4.88 -1.27
N GLN A 90 6.97 -4.71 -2.28
CA GLN A 90 7.81 -5.79 -2.81
C GLN A 90 8.85 -6.27 -1.79
N GLU A 91 9.38 -5.36 -0.98
CA GLU A 91 10.40 -5.65 0.04
C GLU A 91 9.76 -6.19 1.32
N ASN A 92 8.52 -5.80 1.59
CA ASN A 92 7.76 -6.11 2.81
C ASN A 92 6.68 -7.20 2.62
N GLN A 93 6.86 -8.11 1.66
CA GLN A 93 5.93 -9.23 1.47
C GLN A 93 6.09 -10.28 2.57
N GLY A 94 5.01 -10.54 3.31
CA GLY A 94 4.90 -11.66 4.24
C GLY A 94 4.64 -12.96 3.49
N ASN A 95 5.66 -13.79 3.32
CA ASN A 95 5.48 -15.20 2.90
C ASN A 95 5.22 -16.07 4.14
N LYS A 96 4.65 -17.29 3.98
CA LYS A 96 4.39 -18.25 5.06
C LYS A 96 5.61 -18.49 5.97
N ALA A 97 6.80 -18.57 5.38
CA ALA A 97 8.05 -18.72 6.14
C ALA A 97 8.38 -17.48 7.00
N LYS A 98 8.16 -16.27 6.47
CA LYS A 98 8.35 -14.99 7.19
C LYS A 98 7.26 -14.76 8.25
N LEU A 99 6.05 -15.28 8.03
CA LEU A 99 4.96 -15.26 9.00
C LEU A 99 5.34 -16.04 10.26
N ALA A 100 5.85 -17.26 10.12
CA ALA A 100 6.26 -18.06 11.28
C ALA A 100 7.38 -17.38 12.08
N SER A 101 8.38 -16.81 11.41
CA SER A 101 9.48 -16.12 12.09
C SER A 101 9.05 -14.80 12.75
N SER A 102 8.16 -14.02 12.11
CA SER A 102 7.66 -12.76 12.69
C SER A 102 6.79 -12.98 13.94
N VAL A 103 5.99 -14.06 14.00
CA VAL A 103 5.23 -14.40 15.21
C VAL A 103 6.15 -14.75 16.38
N GLY A 104 7.26 -15.45 16.12
CA GLY A 104 8.25 -15.77 17.15
C GLY A 104 9.02 -14.55 17.67
N VAL A 105 9.28 -13.56 16.82
CA VAL A 105 10.08 -12.37 17.15
C VAL A 105 9.24 -11.21 17.68
N TYR A 106 7.92 -11.20 17.45
CA TYR A 106 7.00 -10.17 17.96
C TYR A 106 7.22 -9.78 19.44
N PRO A 107 7.24 -10.72 20.42
CA PRO A 107 7.33 -10.35 21.84
C PRO A 107 8.68 -9.72 22.22
N SER A 108 9.73 -9.90 21.43
CA SER A 108 11.06 -9.33 21.68
C SER A 108 11.32 -8.02 20.93
N THR A 109 10.43 -7.60 20.02
CA THR A 109 10.58 -6.31 19.32
C THR A 109 10.05 -5.15 20.17
N PRO A 110 10.86 -4.13 20.50
CA PRO A 110 10.35 -2.93 21.14
C PRO A 110 9.52 -2.14 20.14
N GLY A 111 8.27 -1.82 20.48
CA GLY A 111 7.46 -0.90 19.70
C GLY A 111 8.04 0.51 19.75
N THR A 112 8.03 1.24 18.64
CA THR A 112 8.65 2.58 18.48
C THR A 112 7.86 3.72 19.17
N GLY A 113 7.19 3.44 20.29
CA GLY A 113 6.28 4.36 20.99
C GLY A 113 6.52 4.46 22.49
#